data_AF-A0A9X9PZ46-F1
#
_entry.id   AF-A0A9X9PZ46-F1
#
_cell.length_a   1.000
_cell.length_b   1.000
_cell.length_c   1.000
_cell.angle_alpha   90.00
_cell.angle_beta   90.00
_cell.angle_gamma   90.00
#
_symmetry.space_group_name_H-M   'P 1'
#
loop_
_entity.id
_entity.type
_entity.pdbx_description
1 polymer ?
#
loop_
_entity_poly.entity_id
_entity_poly.type
_entity_poly.pdbx_seq_one_letter_code
_entity_poly.pdbx_strand_id
1 'polypeptide(L)' 'MNWHNSKKLLGHVKACDRHCNMVVDNVKELWTKVPKSGKGKQYKPVNKDCYISKMFLIGDLDFMVLQNLNCRQVGASSPP' A
#
# COMPACT_ATOMS: atom_id res chain seq x y z
N MET A 1 11.72 3.63 19.52
CA MET A 1 10.32 3.78 19.08
C MET A 1 10.06 2.83 17.93
N ASN A 2 8.92 2.15 17.93
CA ASN A 2 8.64 0.93 17.15
C ASN A 2 8.50 1.20 15.64
N TRP A 3 9.62 1.24 14.91
CA TRP A 3 9.69 1.42 13.45
C TRP A 3 9.24 0.17 12.65
N HIS A 4 8.90 -0.93 13.35
CA HIS A 4 8.38 -2.15 12.73
C HIS A 4 6.89 -2.04 12.37
N ASN A 5 6.52 -1.05 11.57
CA ASN A 5 5.21 -1.01 10.93
C ASN A 5 5.40 -0.89 9.42
N SER A 6 5.88 -1.98 8.82
CA SER A 6 6.03 -2.10 7.36
C SER A 6 4.64 -2.17 6.74
N LYS A 7 4.02 -1.00 6.58
CA LYS A 7 2.78 -0.84 5.84
C LYS A 7 3.11 -0.75 4.36
N LYS A 8 2.45 -1.57 3.54
CA LYS A 8 2.56 -1.54 2.08
C LYS A 8 1.30 -0.91 1.51
N LEU A 9 1.46 -0.02 0.55
CA LEU A 9 0.35 0.60 -0.17
C LEU A 9 0.34 0.04 -1.59
N LEU A 10 -0.81 -0.46 -2.03
CA LEU A 10 -1.06 -0.83 -3.42
C LEU A 10 -2.18 0.07 -3.94
N GLY A 11 -1.98 0.75 -5.06
CA GLY A 11 -3.01 1.64 -5.61
C GLY A 11 -2.62 2.16 -6.98
N HIS A 12 -3.49 2.96 -7.57
CA HIS A 12 -3.24 3.57 -8.87
C HIS A 12 -2.81 5.02 -8.68
N VAL A 13 -1.58 5.33 -9.09
CA VAL A 13 -1.05 6.70 -9.08
C VAL A 13 -1.70 7.49 -10.22
N LYS A 14 -2.37 8.59 -9.88
CA LYS A 14 -3.03 9.50 -10.83
C LYS A 14 -2.12 10.63 -11.26
N ALA A 15 -1.29 11.12 -10.34
CA ALA A 15 -0.34 12.20 -10.56
C ALA A 15 0.85 12.04 -9.62
N CYS A 16 2.03 12.48 -10.09
CA CYS A 16 3.27 12.55 -9.33
C CYS A 16 3.98 13.85 -9.68
N ASP A 17 4.63 14.49 -8.69
CA ASP A 17 5.47 15.67 -8.91
C ASP A 17 6.96 15.40 -8.63
N ARG A 18 7.79 16.44 -8.76
CA ARG A 18 9.25 16.39 -8.55
C ARG A 18 9.68 16.12 -7.10
N HIS A 19 8.82 16.44 -6.15
CA HIS A 19 9.08 16.18 -4.74
C HIS A 19 8.64 14.77 -4.36
N CYS A 20 8.09 13.99 -5.30
CA CYS A 20 7.45 12.70 -5.07
C CYS A 20 6.14 12.82 -4.28
N ASN A 21 5.46 13.97 -4.32
CA ASN A 21 4.07 14.01 -3.86
C ASN A 21 3.21 13.23 -4.87
N MET A 22 2.36 12.33 -4.37
CA MET A 22 1.55 11.45 -5.21
C MET A 22 0.09 11.53 -4.84
N VAL A 23 -0.76 11.65 -5.86
CA VAL A 23 -2.21 11.45 -5.75
C VAL A 23 -2.49 10.00 -6.14
N VAL A 24 -3.00 9.21 -5.20
CA VAL A 24 -3.28 7.78 -5.41
C VAL A 24 -4.76 7.50 -5.19
N ASP A 25 -5.40 6.87 -6.17
CA ASP A 25 -6.79 6.41 -6.09
C ASP A 25 -6.82 4.89 -5.84
N ASN A 26 -7.89 4.42 -5.20
CA ASN A 26 -8.16 3.00 -4.92
C ASN A 26 -7.03 2.32 -4.15
N VAL A 27 -6.58 2.93 -3.06
CA VAL A 27 -5.46 2.44 -2.26
C VAL A 27 -5.90 1.31 -1.34
N LYS A 28 -5.19 0.19 -1.41
CA LYS A 28 -5.22 -0.90 -0.43
C LYS A 28 -3.99 -0.79 0.47
N GLU A 29 -4.21 -0.39 1.71
CA GLU A 29 -3.20 -0.42 2.75
C GLU A 29 -3.12 -1.83 3.33
N LEU A 30 -1.92 -2.40 3.34
CA LEU A 30 -1.62 -3.74 3.82
C LEU A 30 -0.62 -3.63 4.97
N TRP A 31 -0.95 -4.23 6.10
CA TRP A 31 0.03 -4.39 7.17
C TRP A 31 -0.10 -5.75 7.84
N THR A 32 1.05 -6.33 8.18
CA THR A 32 1.11 -7.60 8.89
C THR A 32 1.37 -7.32 10.36
N LYS A 33 0.45 -7.72 11.23
CA LYS A 33 0.71 -7.73 12.67
C LYS A 33 1.28 -9.10 13.03
N VAL A 34 2.52 -9.10 13.49
CA VAL A 34 3.09 -10.25 14.21
C VAL A 34 2.71 -10.09 15.68
N PRO A 35 1.87 -10.96 16.25
CA PRO A 35 1.52 -10.87 17.66
C PRO A 35 2.78 -11.06 18.50
N LYS A 36 3.06 -10.13 19.42
CA LYS A 36 4.16 -10.32 20.38
C LYS A 36 3.78 -11.45 21.33
N SER A 37 4.62 -12.49 21.36
CA SER A 37 4.42 -13.68 22.16
C SER A 37 4.57 -13.39 23.66
N GLY A 38 3.67 -13.92 24.48
CA GLY A 38 3.98 -14.28 25.86
C GLY A 38 4.56 -15.70 25.89
N LYS A 39 5.74 -15.86 26.50
CA LYS A 39 6.48 -17.12 26.79
C LYS A 39 6.18 -18.29 25.82
N GLY A 40 6.95 -18.38 24.74
CA GLY A 40 7.25 -19.66 24.06
C GLY A 40 6.39 -20.06 22.86
N LYS A 41 5.39 -19.25 22.44
CA LYS A 41 4.57 -19.58 21.25
C LYS A 41 4.73 -18.55 20.14
N GLN A 42 5.26 -18.95 18.98
CA GLN A 42 5.26 -18.13 17.78
C GLN A 42 3.85 -18.13 17.18
N TYR A 43 3.19 -16.97 17.18
CA TYR A 43 1.86 -16.81 16.58
C TYR A 43 1.97 -16.53 15.08
N LYS A 44 1.00 -17.06 14.32
CA LYS A 44 0.93 -16.83 12.86
C LYS A 44 0.79 -15.33 12.58
N PRO A 45 1.49 -14.80 11.57
CA PRO A 45 1.31 -13.42 11.15
C PRO A 45 -0.14 -13.19 10.69
N VAL A 46 -0.77 -12.15 11.20
CA VAL A 46 -2.13 -11.76 10.81
C VAL A 46 -2.04 -10.56 9.88
N ASN A 47 -2.44 -10.76 8.62
CA ASN A 47 -2.54 -9.68 7.64
C ASN A 47 -3.83 -8.90 7.88
N LYS A 48 -3.73 -7.58 7.81
CA LYS A 48 -4.86 -6.66 7.85
C LYS A 48 -4.81 -5.77 6.62
N ASP A 49 -5.97 -5.54 6.05
CA ASP A 49 -6.17 -4.66 4.92
C ASP A 49 -7.20 -3.57 5.21
N CYS A 50 -6.90 -2.36 4.77
CA CYS A 50 -7.85 -1.26 4.71
C CYS A 50 -7.91 -0.70 3.30
N TYR A 51 -9.12 -0.28 2.90
CA TYR A 51 -9.35 0.36 1.63
C TYR A 51 -9.56 1.87 1.83
N ILE A 52 -8.83 2.66 1.05
CA ILE A 52 -8.86 4.11 1.06
C ILE A 52 -9.13 4.57 -0.36
N SER A 53 -10.25 5.25 -0.59
CA SER A 53 -10.68 5.64 -1.94
C SER A 53 -9.73 6.65 -2.59
N LYS A 54 -9.22 7.62 -1.81
CA LYS A 54 -8.31 8.68 -2.26
C LYS A 54 -7.25 8.95 -1.19
N MET A 55 -5.98 9.02 -1.60
CA MET A 55 -4.85 9.28 -0.71
C MET A 55 -3.88 10.29 -1.34
N PHE A 56 -3.36 11.20 -0.52
CA PHE A 56 -2.25 12.08 -0.88
C PHE A 56 -1.01 11.63 -0.11
N LEU A 57 0.05 11.28 -0.82
CA LEU A 57 1.35 10.97 -0.23
C LEU A 57 2.25 12.20 -0.36
N ILE A 58 2.91 12.57 0.73
CA ILE A 58 3.88 13.66 0.77
C ILE A 58 5.27 13.07 0.59
N GLY A 59 6.01 13.66 -0.33
CA GLY A 59 7.25 13.13 -0.86
C GLY A 59 8.48 13.21 0.05
N ASP A 60 8.37 13.85 1.20
CA ASP A 60 9.46 13.98 2.20
C ASP A 60 9.67 12.71 3.05
N LEU A 61 8.92 11.63 2.78
CA LEU A 61 9.02 10.35 3.48
C LEU A 61 9.97 9.39 2.74
N ASP A 62 10.72 8.57 3.49
CA ASP A 62 11.50 7.46 2.91
C ASP A 62 10.54 6.34 2.45
N PHE A 63 10.12 6.37 1.18
CA PHE A 63 9.33 5.31 0.55
C PHE A 63 9.94 4.84 -0.79
N MET A 64 9.73 3.57 -1.11
CA MET A 64 10.12 2.98 -2.39
C MET A 64 8.87 2.72 -3.22
N VAL A 65 8.86 3.20 -4.47
CA VAL A 65 7.77 2.94 -5.41
C VAL A 65 8.18 1.82 -6.37
N LEU A 66 7.41 0.73 -6.36
CA LEU A 66 7.51 -0.32 -7.36
C LEU A 66 6.41 -0.11 -8.41
N GLN A 67 6.80 0.26 -9.62
CA GLN A 67 5.86 0.41 -10.74
C GLN A 67 5.70 -0.95 -11.43
N ASN A 68 4.47 -1.43 -11.53
CA ASN A 68 4.15 -2.62 -12.29
C ASN A 68 3.76 -2.24 -13.73
N LEU A 69 4.67 -2.47 -14.68
CA LEU A 69 4.46 -2.17 -16.11
C LEU A 69 3.51 -3.16 -16.82
N ASN A 70 3.13 -4.26 -16.17
CA ASN A 70 2.27 -5.30 -16.77
C ASN A 70 0.76 -5.08 -16.59
N CYS A 71 0.34 -3.94 -16.04
CA CYS A 71 -1.08 -3.57 -16.07
C CYS A 71 -1.46 -3.10 -17.48
N ARG A 72 -1.76 -4.08 -18.35
CA ARG A 72 -2.60 -3.86 -19.52
C ARG A 72 -3.83 -3.09 -19.03
N GLN A 73 -4.03 -1.87 -19.53
CA GLN A 73 -5.29 -1.17 -19.30
C GLN A 73 -6.37 -2.15 -19.72
N VAL A 74 -7.15 -2.67 -18.76
CA VAL A 74 -8.45 -3.23 -19.10
C VAL A 74 -9.25 -2.00 -19.51
N GLY A 75 -9.02 -1.60 -20.76
CA GLY A 75 -9.83 -0.63 -21.45
C GLY A 75 -11.26 -1.11 -21.30
N ALA A 76 -12.12 -0.17 -20.93
CA ALA A 76 -13.55 -0.33 -20.97
C ALA A 76 -13.95 -1.14 -22.21
N SER A 77 -14.28 -2.41 -21.97
CA SER A 77 -15.03 -3.23 -22.89
C SER A 77 -16.18 -3.78 -22.04
N SER A 78 -17.30 -3.08 -22.14
CA SER A 78 -18.64 -3.65 -21.95
C SER A 78 -18.71 -5.02 -22.65
N PRO A 79 -19.40 -6.03 -22.09
CA PRO A 79 -20.85 -6.24 -22.37
C PRO A 79 -21.60 -7.06 -21.28
N PRO A 80 -22.90 -7.42 -21.44
CA PRO A 80 -23.84 -7.19 -22.55
C PRO A 80 -24.80 -6.01 -22.38
#